data_AF-A0A413FBL4-F1
#
_entry.id   AF-A0A413FBL4-F1
#
_cell.length_a   1.000
_cell.length_b   1.000
_cell.length_c   1.000
_cell.angle_alpha   90.00
_cell.angle_beta   90.00
_cell.angle_gamma   90.00
#
_symmetry.space_group_name_H-M   'P 1'
#
loop_
_entity.id
_entity.type
_entity.pdbx_description
1 polymer ?
#
loop_
_entity_poly.entity_id
_entity_poly.type
_entity_poly.pdbx_seq_one_letter_code
_entity_poly.pdbx_strand_id
1 'polypeptide(L)'
;MFRTKRAVRELLILFLVMLCAILLSGVLLVLNRSSEQKQLKHMTERNFCAAHIYENLLGLEHALGAGGSQDGRGEAYREQSGRLEQNLQDMAVLAADSERLIGYVQQIGDFQRRQERLWRETDGDQAVSASLELLEQQKLCAQNLIDENFRVSSEKYLEDMRVIDRQRLTVWGCVAVILFSGMILTFNRLRQLTEAVEENLRATPER
;
A
#
# COMPACT_ATOMS: atom_id res chain seq x y z
N MET A 1 -46.30 -4.29 -35.86
CA MET A 1 -45.20 -3.30 -35.94
C MET A 1 -44.83 -2.65 -34.59
N PHE A 2 -45.77 -2.43 -33.65
CA PHE A 2 -45.47 -1.85 -32.32
C PHE A 2 -44.75 -2.80 -31.35
N ARG A 3 -45.04 -4.12 -31.37
CA ARG A 3 -44.37 -5.12 -30.51
C ARG A 3 -42.87 -5.26 -30.82
N THR A 4 -42.48 -5.21 -32.10
CA THR A 4 -41.08 -5.30 -32.54
C THR A 4 -40.26 -4.08 -32.13
N LYS A 5 -40.80 -2.86 -32.26
CA LYS A 5 -40.10 -1.63 -31.79
C LYS A 5 -39.88 -1.62 -30.27
N ARG A 6 -40.84 -2.14 -29.49
CA ARG A 6 -40.71 -2.27 -28.03
C ARG A 6 -39.66 -3.33 -27.65
N ALA A 7 -39.69 -4.48 -28.31
CA ALA A 7 -38.73 -5.56 -28.09
C ALA A 7 -37.28 -5.15 -28.41
N VAL A 8 -37.07 -4.42 -29.52
CA VAL A 8 -35.74 -3.91 -29.92
C VAL A 8 -35.23 -2.85 -28.94
N ARG A 9 -36.10 -1.95 -28.46
CA ARG A 9 -35.73 -0.94 -27.47
C ARG A 9 -35.31 -1.57 -26.14
N GLU A 10 -36.03 -2.58 -25.67
CA GLU A 10 -35.68 -3.30 -24.44
C GLU A 10 -34.37 -4.10 -24.60
N LEU A 11 -34.10 -4.67 -25.78
CA LEU A 11 -32.86 -5.38 -26.07
C LEU A 11 -31.65 -4.42 -26.12
N LEU A 12 -31.83 -3.23 -26.69
CA LEU A 12 -30.84 -2.16 -26.66
C LEU A 12 -30.55 -1.66 -25.25
N ILE A 13 -31.58 -1.52 -24.40
CA ILE A 13 -31.41 -1.13 -23.00
C ILE A 13 -30.61 -2.21 -22.24
N LEU A 14 -30.96 -3.49 -22.40
CA LEU A 14 -30.22 -4.59 -21.78
C LEU A 14 -28.76 -4.64 -22.23
N PHE A 15 -28.51 -4.45 -23.53
CA PHE A 15 -27.15 -4.39 -24.06
C PHE A 15 -26.35 -3.21 -23.48
N LEU A 16 -26.96 -2.03 -23.42
CA LEU A 16 -26.35 -0.83 -22.85
C LEU A 16 -26.02 -1.03 -21.36
N VAL A 17 -26.93 -1.62 -20.58
CA VAL A 17 -26.74 -1.89 -19.16
C VAL A 17 -25.61 -2.91 -18.95
N MET A 18 -25.54 -3.98 -19.75
CA MET A 18 -24.42 -4.92 -19.71
C MET A 18 -23.08 -4.25 -20.02
N LEU A 19 -23.05 -3.41 -21.06
CA LEU A 19 -21.83 -2.73 -21.49
C LEU A 19 -21.35 -1.72 -20.44
N CYS A 20 -22.27 -0.97 -19.82
CA CYS A 20 -21.98 -0.11 -18.68
C CYS A 20 -21.44 -0.90 -17.48
N ALA A 21 -22.04 -2.05 -17.14
CA ALA A 21 -21.58 -2.87 -16.02
C ALA A 21 -20.16 -3.41 -16.23
N ILE A 22 -19.83 -3.86 -17.45
CA ILE A 22 -18.48 -4.33 -17.81
C ILE A 22 -17.47 -3.18 -17.72
N LEU A 23 -17.80 -2.01 -18.27
CA LEU A 23 -16.92 -0.83 -18.23
C LEU A 23 -16.68 -0.35 -16.80
N LEU A 24 -17.74 -0.26 -15.98
CA LEU A 24 -17.63 0.10 -14.55
C LEU A 24 -16.76 -0.90 -13.79
N SER A 25 -16.94 -2.20 -14.02
CA SER A 25 -16.10 -3.24 -13.43
C SER A 25 -14.63 -3.09 -13.83
N GLY A 26 -14.36 -2.78 -15.11
CA GLY A 26 -13.00 -2.56 -15.60
C GLY A 26 -12.33 -1.33 -14.97
N VAL A 27 -13.06 -0.22 -14.85
CA VAL A 27 -12.57 1.01 -14.19
C VAL A 27 -12.26 0.77 -12.72
N LEU A 28 -13.15 0.06 -12.00
CA LEU A 28 -12.93 -0.30 -10.59
C LEU A 28 -11.67 -1.15 -10.41
N LEU A 29 -11.43 -2.11 -11.30
CA LEU A 29 -10.20 -2.93 -11.29
C LEU A 29 -8.93 -2.10 -11.47
N VAL A 30 -8.95 -1.14 -12.41
CA VAL A 30 -7.78 -0.27 -12.68
C VAL A 30 -7.52 0.69 -11.51
N LEU A 31 -8.56 1.31 -10.97
CA LEU A 31 -8.44 2.20 -9.81
C LEU A 31 -7.89 1.44 -8.59
N ASN A 32 -8.36 0.21 -8.38
CA ASN A 32 -7.91 -0.62 -7.26
C ASN A 32 -6.45 -1.05 -7.41
N ARG A 33 -6.01 -1.42 -8.62
CA ARG A 33 -4.60 -1.70 -8.89
C ARG A 33 -3.71 -0.48 -8.65
N SER A 34 -4.22 0.73 -8.95
CA SER A 34 -3.50 1.98 -8.71
C SER A 34 -3.34 2.28 -7.21
N SER A 35 -4.37 2.03 -6.39
CA SER A 35 -4.27 2.19 -4.93
C SER A 35 -3.31 1.17 -4.31
N GLU A 36 -3.38 -0.11 -4.72
CA GLU A 36 -2.44 -1.15 -4.28
C GLU A 36 -0.98 -0.74 -4.55
N GLN A 37 -0.69 -0.21 -5.75
CA GLN A 37 0.65 0.25 -6.11
C GLN A 37 1.14 1.44 -5.27
N LYS A 38 0.27 2.42 -5.01
CA LYS A 38 0.63 3.58 -4.19
C LYS A 38 0.91 3.18 -2.74
N GLN A 39 0.11 2.28 -2.17
CA GLN A 39 0.33 1.79 -0.81
C GLN A 39 1.60 0.97 -0.69
N LEU A 40 1.86 0.06 -1.64
CA LEU A 40 3.09 -0.73 -1.66
C LEU A 40 4.32 0.17 -1.75
N LYS A 41 4.28 1.19 -2.61
CA LYS A 41 5.33 2.19 -2.71
C LYS A 41 5.58 2.89 -1.37
N HIS A 42 4.53 3.39 -0.72
CA HIS A 42 4.65 4.08 0.57
C HIS A 42 5.22 3.18 1.68
N MET A 43 4.76 1.92 1.77
CA MET A 43 5.33 0.95 2.72
C MET A 43 6.80 0.67 2.43
N THR A 44 7.17 0.59 1.16
CA THR A 44 8.55 0.32 0.73
C THR A 44 9.46 1.49 1.10
N GLU A 45 9.05 2.73 0.80
CA GLU A 45 9.78 3.96 1.16
C GLU A 45 10.00 4.06 2.68
N ARG A 46 8.96 3.78 3.48
CA ARG A 46 9.05 3.80 4.95
C ARG A 46 10.00 2.71 5.47
N ASN A 47 9.96 1.49 4.90
CA ASN A 47 10.85 0.39 5.27
C ASN A 47 12.33 0.71 4.95
N PHE A 48 12.60 1.27 3.77
CA PHE A 48 13.95 1.70 3.41
C PHE A 48 14.45 2.80 4.33
N CYS A 49 13.60 3.79 4.66
CA CYS A 49 13.96 4.85 5.59
C CYS A 49 14.34 4.30 6.98
N ALA A 50 13.53 3.39 7.53
CA ALA A 50 13.82 2.73 8.81
C ALA A 50 15.12 1.92 8.78
N ALA A 51 15.41 1.24 7.67
CA ALA A 51 16.68 0.52 7.49
C ALA A 51 17.88 1.49 7.45
N HIS A 52 17.78 2.58 6.70
CA HIS A 52 18.85 3.58 6.63
C HIS A 52 19.09 4.29 7.96
N ILE A 53 18.08 4.48 8.81
CA ILE A 53 18.27 4.94 10.19
C ILE A 53 19.20 3.98 10.93
N TYR A 54 18.92 2.67 10.89
CA TYR A 54 19.75 1.67 11.56
C TYR A 54 21.17 1.57 10.97
N GLU A 55 21.30 1.64 9.64
CA GLU A 55 22.61 1.67 8.97
C GLU A 55 23.45 2.88 9.40
N ASN A 56 22.86 4.07 9.50
CA ASN A 56 23.57 5.26 9.97
C ASN A 56 24.04 5.11 11.43
N LEU A 57 23.24 4.45 12.28
CA LEU A 57 23.64 4.14 13.66
C LEU A 57 24.84 3.19 13.72
N LEU A 58 24.89 2.17 12.85
CA LEU A 58 26.07 1.32 12.70
C LEU A 58 27.28 2.12 12.17
N GLY A 59 27.04 3.06 11.26
CA GLY A 59 28.06 3.99 10.77
C GLY A 59 28.65 4.86 11.89
N LEU A 60 27.81 5.35 12.80
CA LEU A 60 28.24 6.09 13.99
C LEU A 60 29.08 5.21 14.92
N GLU A 61 28.68 3.97 15.17
CA GLU A 61 29.41 3.02 16.01
C GLU A 61 30.80 2.74 15.42
N HIS A 62 30.85 2.52 14.11
CA HIS A 62 32.11 2.30 13.41
C HIS A 62 33.01 3.53 13.47
N ALA A 63 32.47 4.73 13.27
CA ALA A 63 33.22 5.99 13.38
C ALA A 63 33.80 6.20 14.79
N LEU A 64 33.08 5.80 15.83
CA LEU A 64 33.54 5.84 17.22
C LEU A 64 34.62 4.79 17.52
N GLY A 65 34.45 3.57 16.98
CA GLY A 65 35.30 2.41 17.29
C GLY A 65 36.56 2.25 16.44
N ALA A 66 36.68 2.91 15.28
CA ALA A 66 37.71 2.62 14.28
C ALA A 66 39.16 3.00 14.64
N GLY A 67 39.47 3.43 15.88
CA GLY A 67 40.86 3.59 16.34
C GLY A 67 41.74 4.62 15.59
N GLY A 68 41.14 5.50 14.77
CA GLY A 68 41.85 6.53 14.00
C GLY A 68 42.19 7.80 14.79
N SER A 69 42.72 8.83 14.11
CA SER A 69 42.93 10.15 14.73
C SER A 69 41.60 10.74 15.21
N GLN A 70 41.65 11.53 16.29
CA GLN A 70 40.46 12.09 16.94
C GLN A 70 39.65 12.99 15.98
N ASP A 71 40.34 13.76 15.13
CA ASP A 71 39.71 14.61 14.11
C ASP A 71 38.99 13.80 13.03
N GLY A 72 39.59 12.69 12.56
CA GLY A 72 38.97 11.81 11.57
C GLY A 72 37.74 11.08 12.11
N ARG A 73 37.77 10.67 13.38
CA ARG A 73 36.59 10.11 14.06
C ARG A 73 35.46 11.13 14.15
N GLY A 74 35.78 12.37 14.52
CA GLY A 74 34.79 13.44 14.65
C GLY A 74 34.15 13.87 13.32
N GLU A 75 34.87 13.78 12.20
CA GLU A 75 34.31 14.05 10.87
C GLU A 75 33.36 12.95 10.40
N ALA A 76 33.80 11.69 10.45
CA ALA A 76 32.96 10.54 10.08
C ALA A 76 31.70 10.45 10.95
N TYR A 77 31.84 10.72 12.25
CA TYR A 77 30.71 10.78 13.17
C TYR A 77 29.70 11.88 12.78
N ARG A 78 30.18 13.10 12.47
CA ARG A 78 29.30 14.21 12.05
C ARG A 78 28.57 13.92 10.75
N GLU A 79 29.23 13.30 9.77
CA GLU A 79 28.61 12.92 8.51
C GLU A 79 27.45 11.92 8.75
N GLN A 80 27.70 10.86 9.51
CA GLN A 80 26.68 9.86 9.83
C GLN A 80 25.55 10.44 10.68
N SER A 81 25.86 11.35 11.60
CA SER A 81 24.89 12.06 12.44
C SER A 81 23.97 12.93 11.58
N GLY A 82 24.51 13.69 10.62
CA GLY A 82 23.70 14.51 9.72
C GLY A 82 22.77 13.68 8.83
N ARG A 83 23.25 12.52 8.34
CA ARG A 83 22.40 11.58 7.58
C ARG A 83 21.32 10.95 8.44
N LEU A 84 21.63 10.62 9.69
CA LEU A 84 20.66 10.12 10.66
C LEU A 84 19.56 11.16 10.90
N GLU A 85 19.93 12.41 11.13
CA GLU A 85 18.96 13.49 11.35
C GLU A 85 18.01 13.66 10.17
N GLN A 86 18.53 13.66 8.95
CA GLN A 86 17.70 13.73 7.73
C GLN A 86 16.74 12.54 7.63
N ASN A 87 17.24 11.32 7.84
CA ASN A 87 16.41 10.12 7.76
C ASN A 87 15.34 10.08 8.88
N LEU A 88 15.62 10.63 10.06
CA LEU A 88 14.61 10.77 11.12
C LEU A 88 13.51 11.75 10.73
N GLN A 89 13.85 12.86 10.09
CA GLN A 89 12.86 13.81 9.57
C GLN A 89 12.00 13.19 8.47
N ASP A 90 12.62 12.47 7.53
CA ASP A 90 11.91 11.78 6.45
C ASP A 90 10.99 10.69 7.02
N MET A 91 11.47 9.91 8.00
CA MET A 91 10.66 8.90 8.68
C MET A 91 9.48 9.52 9.44
N ALA A 92 9.65 10.71 10.05
CA ALA A 92 8.56 11.41 10.70
C ALA A 92 7.45 11.81 9.71
N VAL A 93 7.80 12.17 8.48
CA VAL A 93 6.81 12.46 7.42
C VAL A 93 6.14 11.18 6.94
N LEU A 94 6.92 10.12 6.68
CA LEU A 94 6.41 8.84 6.18
C LEU A 94 5.58 8.07 7.22
N ALA A 95 5.79 8.33 8.50
CA ALA A 95 5.10 7.68 9.61
C ALA A 95 4.09 8.62 10.31
N ALA A 96 3.70 9.73 9.68
CA ALA A 96 2.76 10.70 10.24
C ALA A 96 1.39 10.09 10.61
N ASP A 97 1.05 8.93 10.06
CA ASP A 97 -0.18 8.18 10.37
C ASP A 97 -0.06 7.27 11.61
N SER A 98 1.09 7.22 12.29
CA SER A 98 1.33 6.33 13.43
C SER A 98 2.06 7.02 14.58
N GLU A 99 1.33 7.32 15.66
CA GLU A 99 1.89 7.92 16.88
C GLU A 99 3.02 7.08 17.49
N ARG A 100 2.92 5.74 17.42
CA ARG A 100 3.96 4.84 17.93
C ARG A 100 5.26 4.96 17.15
N LEU A 101 5.18 5.00 15.82
CA LEU A 101 6.37 5.15 14.98
C LEU A 101 7.02 6.52 15.19
N ILE A 102 6.22 7.58 15.28
CA ILE A 102 6.70 8.92 15.64
C ILE A 102 7.37 8.92 17.02
N GLY A 103 6.81 8.23 18.00
CA GLY A 103 7.41 8.09 19.33
C GLY A 103 8.81 7.49 19.30
N TYR A 104 9.03 6.44 18.48
CA TYR A 104 10.37 5.88 18.30
C TYR A 104 11.32 6.83 17.57
N VAL A 105 10.87 7.50 16.50
CA VAL A 105 11.68 8.50 15.79
C VAL A 105 12.14 9.62 16.74
N GLN A 106 11.24 10.12 17.59
CA GLN A 106 11.57 11.13 18.58
C GLN A 106 12.57 10.63 19.62
N GLN A 107 12.41 9.40 20.12
CA GLN A 107 13.35 8.80 21.06
C GLN A 107 14.75 8.65 20.45
N ILE A 108 14.85 8.21 19.19
CA ILE A 108 16.14 8.12 18.49
C ILE A 108 16.79 9.50 18.35
N GLY A 109 16.02 10.53 18.02
CA GLY A 109 16.50 11.92 17.98
C GLY A 109 16.90 12.47 19.34
N ASP A 110 16.26 12.04 20.44
CA ASP A 110 16.66 12.39 21.80
C ASP A 110 18.02 11.81 22.18
N PHE A 111 18.29 10.56 21.79
CA PHE A 111 19.61 9.95 21.99
C PHE A 111 20.69 10.72 21.23
N GLN A 112 20.45 11.08 19.97
CA GLN A 112 21.39 11.87 19.17
C GLN A 112 21.74 13.21 19.84
N ARG A 113 20.72 13.94 20.32
CA ARG A 113 20.91 15.21 21.06
C ARG A 113 21.61 15.03 22.42
N ARG A 114 21.50 13.86 23.05
CA ARG A 114 22.25 13.54 24.28
C ARG A 114 23.72 13.26 23.97
N GLN A 115 24.00 12.49 22.92
CA GLN A 115 25.36 12.25 22.45
C GLN A 115 26.06 13.58 22.09
N GLU A 116 25.40 14.47 21.34
CA GLU A 116 25.95 15.79 21.02
C GLU A 116 26.29 16.65 22.24
N ARG A 117 25.49 16.55 23.32
CA ARG A 117 25.78 17.23 24.59
C ARG A 117 26.98 16.62 25.29
N LEU A 118 27.07 15.29 25.36
CA LEU A 118 28.23 14.58 25.95
C LEU A 118 29.54 15.02 25.29
N TRP A 119 29.55 15.12 23.96
CA TRP A 119 30.72 15.59 23.20
C TRP A 119 31.15 17.03 23.50
N ARG A 120 30.25 17.88 24.02
CA ARG A 120 30.58 19.27 24.42
C ARG A 120 31.06 19.36 25.87
N GLU A 121 30.60 18.44 26.72
CA GLU A 121 30.74 18.53 28.17
C GLU A 121 31.85 17.64 28.75
N THR A 122 32.33 16.65 27.98
CA THR A 122 33.22 15.59 28.47
C THR A 122 34.48 15.44 27.61
N ASP A 123 35.60 15.06 28.24
CA ASP A 123 36.87 14.77 27.55
C ASP A 123 36.77 13.55 26.63
N GLY A 124 37.55 13.58 25.54
CA GLY A 124 37.39 12.74 24.34
C GLY A 124 37.16 11.24 24.60
N ASP A 125 37.99 10.58 25.41
CA ASP A 125 37.87 9.12 25.61
C ASP A 125 36.65 8.75 26.48
N GLN A 126 36.33 9.56 27.49
CA GLN A 126 35.13 9.36 28.30
C GLN A 126 33.85 9.68 27.50
N ALA A 127 33.88 10.71 26.65
CA ALA A 127 32.79 11.05 25.74
C ALA A 127 32.52 9.93 24.73
N VAL A 128 33.56 9.31 24.18
CA VAL A 128 33.44 8.17 23.24
C VAL A 128 32.82 6.97 23.95
N SER A 129 33.29 6.60 25.14
CA SER A 129 32.75 5.47 25.90
C SER A 129 31.26 5.67 26.24
N ALA A 130 30.89 6.85 26.75
CA ALA A 130 29.51 7.17 27.08
C ALA A 130 28.61 7.25 25.83
N SER A 131 29.16 7.72 24.70
CA SER A 131 28.44 7.76 23.42
C SER A 131 28.15 6.36 22.89
N LEU A 132 29.10 5.43 23.00
CA LEU A 132 28.91 4.03 22.59
C LEU A 132 27.80 3.35 23.41
N GLU A 133 27.75 3.56 24.73
CA GLU A 133 26.66 3.04 25.58
C GLU A 133 25.29 3.60 25.18
N LEU A 134 25.19 4.90 24.93
CA LEU A 134 23.95 5.49 24.42
C LEU A 134 23.58 4.99 23.04
N LEU A 135 24.57 4.72 22.18
CA LEU A 135 24.35 4.24 20.83
C LEU A 135 23.80 2.81 20.81
N GLU A 136 24.20 1.95 21.76
CA GLU A 136 23.58 0.63 21.93
C GLU A 136 22.07 0.75 22.21
N GLN A 137 21.68 1.64 23.13
CA GLN A 137 20.27 1.89 23.44
C GLN A 137 19.52 2.50 22.25
N GLN A 138 20.17 3.41 21.52
CA GLN A 138 19.62 4.04 20.34
C GLN A 138 19.39 3.02 19.20
N LYS A 139 20.33 2.08 19.00
CA LYS A 139 20.20 0.96 18.04
C LYS A 139 19.03 0.05 18.41
N LEU A 140 18.86 -0.30 19.69
CA LEU A 140 17.72 -1.08 20.14
C LEU A 140 16.39 -0.35 19.86
N CYS A 141 16.35 0.96 20.09
CA CYS A 141 15.19 1.78 19.74
C CYS A 141 14.90 1.77 18.23
N ALA A 142 15.94 1.81 17.38
CA ALA A 142 15.79 1.70 15.94
C ALA A 142 15.36 0.31 15.47
N GLN A 143 15.77 -0.77 16.14
CA GLN A 143 15.25 -2.12 15.88
C GLN A 143 13.75 -2.19 16.19
N ASN A 144 13.33 -1.65 17.34
CA ASN A 144 11.91 -1.59 17.70
C ASN A 144 11.09 -0.74 16.71
N LEU A 145 11.67 0.33 16.16
CA LEU A 145 11.07 1.11 15.08
C LEU A 145 10.85 0.25 13.83
N ILE A 146 11.85 -0.53 13.41
CA ILE A 146 11.77 -1.43 12.25
C ILE A 146 10.68 -2.49 12.49
N ASP A 147 10.69 -3.14 13.65
CA ASP A 147 9.71 -4.19 13.99
C ASP A 147 8.29 -3.65 14.02
N GLU A 148 8.07 -2.51 14.68
CA GLU A 148 6.76 -1.87 14.73
C GLU A 148 6.32 -1.39 13.33
N ASN A 149 7.25 -0.90 12.51
CA ASN A 149 6.97 -0.50 11.14
C ASN A 149 6.53 -1.70 10.28
N PHE A 150 7.20 -2.85 10.42
CA PHE A 150 6.77 -4.09 9.77
C PHE A 150 5.39 -4.51 10.28
N ARG A 151 5.15 -4.50 11.59
CA ARG A 151 3.85 -4.85 12.19
C ARG A 151 2.72 -3.99 11.62
N VAL A 152 2.86 -2.66 11.67
CA VAL A 152 1.86 -1.71 11.16
C VAL A 152 1.64 -1.87 9.66
N SER A 153 2.72 -2.10 8.89
CA SER A 153 2.61 -2.34 7.44
C SER A 153 1.87 -3.64 7.13
N SER A 154 2.15 -4.72 7.88
CA SER A 154 1.49 -6.01 7.71
C SER A 154 0.01 -5.97 8.10
N GLU A 155 -0.35 -5.29 9.18
CA GLU A 155 -1.76 -5.11 9.58
C GLU A 155 -2.55 -4.38 8.50
N LYS A 156 -2.02 -3.24 8.00
CA LYS A 156 -2.65 -2.46 6.94
C LYS A 156 -2.80 -3.27 5.64
N TYR A 157 -1.76 -4.00 5.25
CA TYR A 157 -1.82 -4.88 4.08
C TYR A 157 -2.87 -5.99 4.21
N LEU A 158 -2.97 -6.63 5.38
CA LEU A 158 -3.96 -7.69 5.61
C LEU A 158 -5.40 -7.16 5.66
N GLU A 159 -5.62 -5.98 6.24
CA GLU A 159 -6.93 -5.32 6.22
C GLU A 159 -7.35 -4.95 4.80
N ASP A 160 -6.45 -4.34 4.03
CA ASP A 160 -6.72 -3.95 2.65
C ASP A 160 -6.98 -5.18 1.77
N MET A 161 -6.20 -6.26 1.92
CA MET A 161 -6.42 -7.50 1.18
C MET A 161 -7.80 -8.12 1.50
N ARG A 162 -8.23 -8.09 2.77
CA ARG A 162 -9.57 -8.57 3.18
C ARG A 162 -10.69 -7.74 2.56
N VAL A 163 -10.53 -6.41 2.49
CA VAL A 163 -11.53 -5.52 1.86
C VAL A 163 -11.57 -5.75 0.35
N ILE A 164 -10.41 -5.89 -0.28
CA ILE A 164 -10.29 -6.11 -1.73
C ILE A 164 -10.91 -7.45 -2.12
N ASP A 165 -10.62 -8.53 -1.40
CA ASP A 165 -11.20 -9.83 -1.69
C ASP A 165 -12.73 -9.80 -1.56
N ARG A 166 -13.27 -9.15 -0.52
CA ARG A 166 -14.73 -8.96 -0.38
C ARG A 166 -15.32 -8.15 -1.53
N GLN A 167 -14.68 -7.06 -1.94
CA GLN A 167 -15.16 -6.23 -3.05
C GLN A 167 -15.10 -6.98 -4.38
N ARG A 168 -14.01 -7.68 -4.67
CA ARG A 168 -13.87 -8.52 -5.87
C ARG A 168 -14.97 -9.58 -5.90
N LEU A 169 -15.19 -10.30 -4.80
CA LEU A 169 -16.24 -11.33 -4.71
C LEU A 169 -17.64 -10.76 -4.94
N THR A 170 -17.92 -9.57 -4.41
CA THR A 170 -19.20 -8.88 -4.60
C THR A 170 -19.39 -8.42 -6.05
N VAL A 171 -18.36 -7.83 -6.68
CA VAL A 171 -18.42 -7.40 -8.08
C VAL A 171 -18.59 -8.59 -9.01
N TRP A 172 -17.80 -9.65 -8.84
CA TRP A 172 -17.95 -10.89 -9.62
C TRP A 172 -19.31 -11.56 -9.38
N GLY A 173 -19.84 -11.53 -8.15
CA GLY A 173 -21.20 -11.97 -7.84
C GLY A 173 -22.26 -11.18 -8.60
N CYS A 174 -22.18 -9.85 -8.60
CA CYS A 174 -23.09 -8.98 -9.36
C CYS A 174 -22.99 -9.24 -10.87
N VAL A 175 -21.77 -9.37 -11.41
CA VAL A 175 -21.55 -9.68 -12.83
C VAL A 175 -22.15 -11.04 -13.19
N ALA A 176 -21.94 -12.07 -12.37
CA ALA A 176 -22.52 -13.40 -12.59
C ALA A 176 -24.06 -13.37 -12.58
N VAL A 177 -24.67 -12.67 -11.63
CA VAL A 177 -26.13 -12.52 -11.55
C VAL A 177 -26.70 -11.78 -12.78
N ILE A 178 -26.03 -10.71 -13.24
CA ILE A 178 -26.45 -9.97 -14.43
C ILE A 178 -26.35 -10.84 -15.69
N LEU A 179 -25.23 -11.55 -15.88
CA LEU A 179 -25.03 -12.44 -17.02
C LEU A 179 -26.04 -13.59 -17.02
N PHE A 180 -26.29 -14.22 -15.88
CA PHE A 180 -27.25 -15.31 -15.75
C PHE A 180 -28.68 -14.84 -16.01
N SER A 181 -29.07 -13.67 -15.48
CA SER A 181 -30.39 -13.06 -15.74
C SER A 181 -30.55 -12.67 -17.22
N GLY A 182 -29.51 -12.10 -17.82
CA GLY A 182 -29.47 -11.77 -19.24
C GLY A 182 -29.63 -13.02 -20.12
N MET A 183 -28.94 -14.11 -19.77
CA MET A 183 -29.03 -15.39 -20.48
C MET A 183 -30.44 -16.00 -20.40
N ILE A 184 -31.09 -15.96 -19.23
CA ILE A 184 -32.48 -16.45 -19.08
C ILE A 184 -33.44 -15.64 -19.96
N LEU A 185 -33.30 -14.31 -19.97
CA LEU A 185 -34.16 -13.42 -20.74
C LEU A 185 -33.97 -13.61 -22.26
N THR A 186 -32.73 -13.74 -22.72
CA THR A 186 -32.44 -14.00 -24.15
C THR A 186 -32.87 -15.39 -24.56
N PHE A 187 -32.68 -16.41 -23.73
CA PHE A 187 -33.13 -17.77 -24.00
C PHE A 187 -34.66 -17.86 -24.10
N ASN A 188 -35.38 -17.25 -23.16
CA ASN A 188 -36.85 -17.21 -23.21
C ASN A 188 -37.36 -16.43 -24.45
N ARG A 189 -36.67 -15.35 -24.85
CA ARG A 189 -37.05 -14.61 -26.08
C ARG A 189 -36.69 -15.33 -27.36
N LEU A 190 -35.54 -16.00 -27.43
CA LEU A 190 -35.16 -16.85 -28.56
C LEU A 190 -36.18 -17.97 -28.73
N ARG A 191 -36.56 -18.63 -27.62
CA ARG A 191 -37.61 -19.65 -27.64
C ARG A 191 -38.95 -19.11 -28.16
N GLN A 192 -39.38 -17.93 -27.71
CA GLN A 192 -40.59 -17.28 -28.22
C GLN A 192 -40.50 -16.91 -29.71
N LEU A 193 -39.31 -16.51 -30.19
CA LEU A 193 -39.09 -16.24 -31.61
C LEU A 193 -39.12 -17.52 -32.45
N THR A 194 -38.51 -18.62 -31.96
CA THR A 194 -38.56 -19.92 -32.62
C THR A 194 -39.97 -20.47 -32.68
N GLU A 195 -40.72 -20.41 -31.57
CA GLU A 195 -42.13 -20.82 -31.52
C GLU A 195 -43.00 -19.98 -32.48
N ALA A 196 -42.78 -18.67 -32.53
CA ALA A 196 -43.48 -17.79 -33.48
C ALA A 196 -43.09 -18.02 -34.96
N VAL A 197 -41.85 -18.40 -35.24
CA VAL A 197 -41.39 -18.76 -36.59
C VAL A 197 -41.97 -20.12 -37.00
N GLU A 198 -42.01 -21.09 -36.08
CA GLU A 198 -42.59 -22.42 -36.31
C GLU A 198 -44.12 -22.35 -36.53
N GLU A 199 -44.84 -21.51 -35.78
CA GLU A 199 -46.25 -21.23 -36.02
C GLU A 199 -46.50 -20.54 -37.37
N ASN A 200 -45.67 -19.57 -37.76
CA ASN A 200 -45.80 -18.92 -39.07
C ASN A 200 -45.49 -19.89 -40.22
N LEU A 201 -44.52 -20.79 -40.06
CA LEU A 201 -44.22 -21.85 -41.03
C LEU A 201 -45.36 -22.86 -41.16
N ARG A 202 -46.01 -23.24 -40.05
CA ARG A 202 -47.21 -24.11 -40.07
C ARG A 202 -48.45 -23.42 -40.65
N ALA A 203 -48.56 -22.11 -40.47
CA ALA A 203 -49.69 -21.31 -40.98
C ALA A 203 -49.61 -21.00 -42.48
N THR A 204 -48.47 -21.25 -43.14
CA THR A 204 -48.35 -21.28 -44.60
C THR A 204 -48.24 -22.71 -45.13
N PRO A 205 -49.36 -23.45 -45.27
CA PRO A 205 -49.39 -24.56 -46.19
C PRO A 205 -49.52 -23.99 -47.61
N GLU A 206 -48.50 -24.24 -48.43
CA GLU A 206 -48.44 -24.03 -49.88
C GLU A 206 -48.68 -22.61 -50.42
N ARG A 207 -47.58 -22.02 -50.91
CA ARG A 207 -47.54 -21.46 -52.26
C ARG A 207 -46.21 -21.77 -52.92
#